data_AF-X0XQD5-F1
#
_entry.id   AF-X0XQD5-F1
#
_cell.length_a   1.000
_cell.length_b   1.000
_cell.length_c   1.000
_cell.angle_alpha   90.00
_cell.angle_beta   90.00
_cell.angle_gamma   90.00
#
_symmetry.space_group_name_H-M   'P 1'
#
loop_
_entity.id
_entity.type
_entity.pdbx_description
1 polymer ?
#
loop_
_entity_poly.entity_id
_entity_poly.type
_entity_poly.pdbx_seq_one_letter_code
_entity_poly.pdbx_strand_id
1 'polypeptide(L)'
;EPVKEDFIVDKDDPIFKNYLNPNEISLAFRGKEKFICPKVSDCSTFGNDGDSTKLTVRLDDIYHSLESFIAISDPNIIFVLESKSSEPDLLFTFNIMPQFPSNLNKNILKIDAYLDKDHKTKDIIYLKREKEDYQLTYLKDLKEMSHGELYKSAFSHIVHIKSLDKPY
;
A
#
# COMPACT_ATOMS: atom_id res chain seq x y z
N GLU A 1 14.39 8.52 -23.41
CA GLU A 1 14.70 7.50 -22.38
C GLU A 1 13.88 7.81 -21.12
N PRO A 2 13.15 6.84 -20.55
CA PRO A 2 12.14 7.12 -19.53
C PRO A 2 12.67 7.25 -18.09
N VAL A 3 13.92 6.87 -17.80
CA VAL A 3 14.54 7.01 -16.45
C VAL A 3 15.93 7.62 -16.60
N LYS A 4 16.20 8.74 -15.90
CA LYS A 4 17.54 9.38 -15.90
C LYS A 4 18.54 8.54 -15.10
N GLU A 5 19.80 8.50 -15.53
CA GLU A 5 20.86 7.73 -14.86
C GLU A 5 21.05 8.12 -13.39
N ASP A 6 20.79 9.38 -13.03
CA ASP A 6 20.89 9.90 -11.66
C ASP A 6 19.99 9.19 -10.63
N PHE A 7 18.99 8.42 -11.07
CA PHE A 7 18.11 7.63 -10.19
C PHE A 7 18.57 6.18 -10.01
N ILE A 8 19.53 5.73 -10.82
CA ILE A 8 20.07 4.38 -10.77
C ILE A 8 21.16 4.35 -9.70
N VAL A 9 21.07 3.36 -8.82
CA VAL A 9 22.00 3.17 -7.71
C VAL A 9 22.83 1.92 -7.94
N ASP A 10 24.15 2.09 -7.81
CA ASP A 10 25.12 1.01 -7.99
C ASP A 10 25.32 0.20 -6.70
N LYS A 11 25.87 -1.01 -6.88
CA LYS A 11 26.19 -1.96 -5.80
C LYS A 11 26.99 -1.35 -4.66
N ASP A 12 27.85 -0.38 -4.99
CA ASP A 12 28.76 0.24 -4.04
C ASP A 12 28.16 1.41 -3.26
N ASP A 13 26.90 1.77 -3.51
CA ASP A 13 26.25 2.88 -2.84
C ASP A 13 26.20 2.66 -1.32
N PRO A 14 26.54 3.70 -0.51
CA PRO A 14 26.50 3.62 0.94
C PRO A 14 25.17 3.14 1.52
N ILE A 15 24.04 3.39 0.85
CA ILE A 15 22.72 2.97 1.33
C ILE A 15 22.69 1.45 1.53
N PHE A 16 23.25 0.66 0.62
CA PHE A 16 23.27 -0.80 0.77
C PHE A 16 24.24 -1.23 1.86
N LYS A 17 25.40 -0.58 1.98
CA LYS A 17 26.39 -0.89 3.03
C LYS A 17 25.87 -0.60 4.43
N ASN A 18 24.94 0.34 4.57
CA ASN A 18 24.31 0.69 5.85
C ASN A 18 23.26 -0.33 6.31
N TYR A 19 22.66 -1.10 5.40
CA TYR A 19 21.53 -1.98 5.72
C TYR A 19 21.71 -3.46 5.33
N LEU A 20 22.68 -3.77 4.47
CA LEU A 20 22.95 -5.11 3.96
C LEU A 20 24.41 -5.50 4.19
N ASN A 21 24.64 -6.76 4.51
CA ASN A 21 25.98 -7.32 4.62
C ASN A 21 26.57 -7.65 3.23
N PRO A 22 27.90 -7.88 3.10
CA PRO A 22 28.52 -8.12 1.80
C PRO A 22 27.94 -9.28 0.99
N ASN A 23 27.45 -10.34 1.66
CA ASN A 23 26.83 -11.49 0.99
C ASN A 23 25.46 -11.12 0.42
N GLU A 24 24.66 -10.37 1.18
CA GLU A 24 23.35 -9.85 0.75
C GLU A 24 23.48 -8.87 -0.42
N ILE A 25 24.45 -7.95 -0.34
CA ILE A 25 24.76 -7.03 -1.45
C ILE A 25 25.19 -7.83 -2.69
N SER A 26 26.05 -8.85 -2.52
CA SER A 26 26.46 -9.68 -3.65
C SER A 26 25.31 -10.49 -4.24
N LEU A 27 24.32 -10.87 -3.45
CA LEU A 27 23.12 -11.60 -3.91
C LEU A 27 22.15 -10.66 -4.65
N ALA A 28 21.94 -9.45 -4.13
CA ALA A 28 21.03 -8.46 -4.72
C ALA A 28 21.50 -7.98 -6.11
N PHE A 29 22.82 -7.93 -6.34
CA PHE A 29 23.43 -7.48 -7.59
C PHE A 29 24.01 -8.63 -8.44
N ARG A 30 23.43 -9.84 -8.36
CA ARG A 30 23.93 -11.03 -9.08
C ARG A 30 23.64 -11.00 -10.59
N GLY A 31 22.74 -10.15 -11.08
CA GLY A 31 22.39 -10.03 -12.50
C GLY A 31 22.69 -8.66 -13.09
N LYS A 32 21.90 -8.26 -14.09
CA LYS A 32 21.98 -6.94 -14.76
C LYS A 32 20.93 -5.96 -14.21
N GLU A 33 20.42 -6.20 -13.01
CA GLU A 33 19.39 -5.37 -12.40
C GLU A 33 19.97 -3.98 -12.06
N LYS A 34 19.25 -2.94 -12.45
CA LYS A 34 19.52 -1.56 -12.04
C LYS A 34 18.54 -1.22 -10.91
N PHE A 35 19.05 -0.87 -9.75
CA PHE A 35 18.21 -0.46 -8.63
C PHE A 35 17.87 1.02 -8.78
N ILE A 36 16.59 1.36 -8.59
CA ILE A 36 16.15 2.74 -8.53
C ILE A 36 15.95 3.07 -7.06
N CYS A 37 16.67 4.07 -6.55
CA CYS A 37 16.38 4.62 -5.23
C CYS A 37 15.52 5.87 -5.43
N PRO A 38 14.19 5.78 -5.25
CA PRO A 38 13.37 6.98 -5.23
C PRO A 38 13.86 7.85 -4.08
N LYS A 39 14.40 9.04 -4.40
CA LYS A 39 14.64 10.04 -3.37
C LYS A 39 13.29 10.51 -2.86
N VAL A 40 13.20 10.79 -1.56
CA VAL A 40 12.04 11.48 -1.00
C VAL A 40 11.89 12.78 -1.77
N SER A 41 10.88 12.85 -2.64
CA SER A 41 10.46 14.09 -3.24
C SER A 41 9.90 14.92 -2.10
N ASP A 42 10.35 16.16 -1.98
CA ASP A 42 9.76 17.12 -1.07
C ASP A 42 8.25 17.19 -1.36
N CYS A 43 7.43 16.77 -0.40
CA CYS A 43 5.97 16.85 -0.46
C CYS A 43 5.47 18.26 -0.08
N SER A 44 6.34 19.26 -0.05
CA SER A 44 6.00 20.67 0.22
C SER A 44 4.99 21.27 -0.76
N THR A 45 4.68 20.62 -1.88
CA THR A 45 3.53 20.93 -2.73
C THR A 45 2.18 20.84 -1.98
N PHE A 46 2.11 20.13 -0.85
CA PHE A 46 0.94 20.18 0.04
C PHE A 46 0.98 21.32 1.07
N GLY A 47 2.08 22.05 1.18
CA GLY A 47 2.34 23.02 2.25
C GLY A 47 2.54 24.48 1.83
N ASN A 48 2.58 24.80 0.53
CA ASN A 48 3.06 26.11 0.06
C ASN A 48 2.01 27.09 -0.46
N ASP A 49 0.71 26.78 -0.38
CA ASP A 49 -0.33 27.79 -0.56
C ASP A 49 -0.79 28.23 0.83
N GLY A 50 -0.65 29.52 1.15
CA GLY A 50 -0.80 30.15 2.48
C GLY A 50 -2.17 30.05 3.16
N ASP A 51 -3.04 29.13 2.75
CA ASP A 51 -4.17 28.64 3.49
C ASP A 51 -3.95 27.14 3.68
N SER A 52 -4.01 26.64 4.91
CA SER A 52 -4.02 25.19 5.17
C SER A 52 -5.07 24.55 4.25
N THR A 53 -4.64 23.94 3.15
CA THR A 53 -5.51 23.36 2.14
C THR A 53 -6.06 22.08 2.75
N LYS A 54 -7.10 22.24 3.57
CA LYS A 54 -7.75 21.20 4.35
C LYS A 54 -7.94 19.97 3.47
N LEU A 55 -7.18 18.92 3.77
CA LEU A 55 -7.30 17.63 3.12
C LEU A 55 -8.75 17.17 3.31
N THR A 56 -9.47 17.04 2.20
CA THR A 56 -10.85 16.61 2.21
C THR A 56 -10.88 15.14 1.82
N VAL A 57 -11.15 14.26 2.78
CA VAL A 57 -11.36 12.84 2.50
C VAL A 57 -12.78 12.64 1.98
N ARG A 58 -12.91 11.89 0.88
CA ARG A 58 -14.21 11.50 0.30
C ARG A 58 -14.24 10.00 0.08
N LEU A 59 -15.36 9.38 0.41
CA LEU A 59 -15.66 8.02 -0.04
C LEU A 59 -16.04 8.11 -1.52
N ASP A 60 -15.33 7.38 -2.39
CA ASP A 60 -15.65 7.27 -3.81
C ASP A 60 -16.66 6.13 -3.98
N ASP A 61 -16.24 4.90 -3.70
CA ASP A 61 -17.09 3.71 -3.73
C ASP A 61 -17.20 3.02 -2.36
N ILE A 62 -18.40 2.48 -2.08
CA ILE A 62 -18.65 1.59 -0.94
C ILE A 62 -19.12 0.24 -1.48
N TYR A 63 -18.31 -0.79 -1.29
CA TYR A 63 -18.54 -2.11 -1.85
C TYR A 63 -19.43 -2.96 -0.93
N HIS A 64 -20.19 -3.88 -1.52
CA HIS A 64 -21.09 -4.76 -0.79
C HIS A 64 -20.42 -6.03 -0.24
N SER A 65 -19.30 -6.45 -0.84
CA SER A 65 -18.53 -7.63 -0.41
C SER A 65 -17.03 -7.36 -0.47
N LEU A 66 -16.25 -8.08 0.33
CA LEU A 66 -14.80 -7.98 0.34
C LEU A 66 -14.22 -8.39 -1.01
N GLU A 67 -14.76 -9.44 -1.64
CA GLU A 67 -14.33 -9.92 -2.95
C GLU A 67 -14.50 -8.83 -4.01
N SER A 68 -15.63 -8.11 -4.01
CA SER A 68 -15.87 -7.01 -4.94
C SER A 68 -14.92 -5.84 -4.69
N PHE A 69 -14.70 -5.49 -3.42
CA PHE A 69 -13.74 -4.46 -3.03
C PHE A 69 -12.34 -4.79 -3.55
N ILE A 70 -11.86 -6.01 -3.31
CA ILE A 70 -10.53 -6.45 -3.72
C ILE A 70 -10.41 -6.57 -5.24
N ALA A 71 -11.42 -7.13 -5.93
CA ALA A 71 -11.36 -7.34 -7.36
C ALA A 71 -11.37 -6.04 -8.17
N ILE A 72 -12.06 -5.00 -7.68
CA ILE A 72 -12.22 -3.73 -8.41
C ILE A 72 -11.13 -2.73 -8.02
N SER A 73 -10.85 -2.56 -6.71
CA SER A 73 -9.84 -1.60 -6.25
C SER A 73 -8.41 -2.14 -6.34
N ASP A 74 -8.25 -3.46 -6.52
CA ASP A 74 -6.98 -4.19 -6.62
C ASP A 74 -5.89 -3.72 -5.63
N PRO A 75 -6.20 -3.54 -4.34
CA PRO A 75 -5.38 -2.74 -3.46
C PRO A 75 -4.11 -3.50 -3.04
N ASN A 76 -2.97 -2.82 -3.04
CA ASN A 76 -1.73 -3.37 -2.44
C ASN A 76 -1.73 -3.25 -0.91
N ILE A 77 -2.39 -2.23 -0.37
CA ILE A 77 -2.51 -1.96 1.07
C ILE A 77 -3.98 -1.71 1.38
N ILE A 78 -4.49 -2.36 2.42
CA ILE A 78 -5.82 -2.19 2.96
C ILE A 78 -5.67 -1.70 4.39
N PHE A 79 -6.30 -0.57 4.69
CA PHE A 79 -6.35 -0.05 6.05
C PHE A 79 -7.63 -0.51 6.72
N VAL A 80 -7.54 -0.87 8.00
CA VAL A 80 -8.68 -1.30 8.81
C VAL A 80 -8.82 -0.35 9.99
N LEU A 81 -9.98 0.29 10.09
CA LEU A 81 -10.42 0.90 11.34
C LEU A 81 -11.30 -0.12 12.05
N GLU A 82 -10.73 -0.72 13.10
CA GLU A 82 -11.46 -1.64 13.95
C GLU A 82 -12.54 -0.89 14.73
N SER A 83 -13.76 -1.38 14.61
CA SER A 83 -14.91 -0.89 15.34
C SER A 83 -15.10 -1.67 16.66
N LYS A 84 -16.09 -1.27 17.45
CA LYS A 84 -16.50 -2.09 18.61
C LYS A 84 -17.17 -3.36 18.10
N SER A 85 -17.15 -4.44 18.88
CA SER A 85 -17.60 -5.79 18.47
C SER A 85 -19.06 -5.95 17.97
N SER A 86 -19.85 -4.87 17.96
CA SER A 86 -21.23 -4.84 17.47
C SER A 86 -21.41 -4.01 16.20
N GLU A 87 -20.37 -3.31 15.77
CA GLU A 87 -20.34 -2.45 14.59
C GLU A 87 -19.45 -3.11 13.52
N PRO A 88 -19.58 -2.76 12.23
CA PRO A 88 -18.68 -3.26 11.20
C PRO A 88 -17.33 -2.54 11.23
N ASP A 89 -16.26 -3.27 10.92
CA ASP A 89 -14.96 -2.66 10.67
C ASP A 89 -14.97 -1.93 9.31
N LEU A 90 -14.27 -0.79 9.24
CA LEU A 90 -14.12 -0.06 7.98
C LEU A 90 -12.80 -0.46 7.34
N LEU A 91 -12.89 -1.18 6.24
CA LEU A 91 -11.77 -1.46 5.34
C LEU A 91 -11.74 -0.38 4.28
N PHE A 92 -10.57 0.19 4.01
CA PHE A 92 -10.43 1.16 2.93
C PHE A 92 -9.06 1.14 2.28
N THR A 93 -9.00 1.62 1.05
CA THR A 93 -7.77 1.89 0.30
C THR A 93 -7.82 3.30 -0.28
N PHE A 94 -6.66 3.90 -0.50
CA PHE A 94 -6.58 5.19 -1.17
C PHE A 94 -6.62 4.97 -2.67
N ASN A 95 -7.61 5.57 -3.33
CA ASN A 95 -7.64 5.64 -4.78
C ASN A 95 -6.73 6.80 -5.21
N ILE A 96 -5.44 6.52 -5.35
CA ILE A 96 -4.45 7.49 -5.81
C ILE A 96 -4.52 7.58 -7.34
N MET A 97 -5.67 7.96 -7.89
CA MET A 97 -5.69 8.47 -9.27
C MET A 97 -4.93 9.80 -9.29
N PRO A 98 -3.89 9.97 -10.12
CA PRO A 98 -3.24 11.26 -10.26
C PRO A 98 -4.28 12.26 -10.76
N GLN A 99 -4.61 13.25 -9.92
CA GLN A 99 -5.48 14.33 -10.34
C GLN A 99 -4.74 15.14 -11.41
N PHE A 100 -5.27 15.15 -12.64
CA PHE A 100 -4.80 16.08 -13.65
C PHE A 100 -5.13 17.50 -13.18
N PRO A 101 -4.17 18.44 -13.23
CA PRO A 101 -4.33 19.77 -12.67
C PRO A 101 -5.45 20.50 -13.41
N SER A 102 -6.62 20.54 -12.80
CA SER A 102 -7.80 21.23 -13.32
C SER A 102 -8.40 22.05 -12.19
N ASN A 103 -7.84 23.24 -11.98
CA ASN A 103 -8.47 24.42 -11.34
C ASN A 103 -9.26 24.22 -10.04
N LEU A 104 -8.96 23.20 -9.24
CA LEU A 104 -9.61 22.97 -7.96
C LEU A 104 -8.55 23.04 -6.87
N ASN A 105 -8.50 24.18 -6.17
CA ASN A 105 -7.75 24.42 -4.93
C ASN A 105 -8.25 23.52 -3.78
N LYS A 106 -8.42 22.22 -4.00
CA LYS A 106 -8.94 21.27 -3.02
C LYS A 106 -8.13 19.98 -3.10
N ASN A 107 -7.30 19.75 -2.10
CA ASN A 107 -6.67 18.47 -1.84
C ASN A 107 -7.75 17.45 -1.46
N ILE A 108 -8.32 16.77 -2.46
CA ILE A 108 -9.33 15.73 -2.25
C ILE A 108 -8.66 14.37 -2.29
N LEU A 109 -8.71 13.65 -1.17
CA LEU A 109 -8.28 12.26 -1.09
C LEU A 109 -9.51 11.36 -1.19
N LYS A 110 -9.58 10.58 -2.24
CA LYS A 110 -10.66 9.62 -2.46
C LYS A 110 -10.26 8.27 -1.88
N ILE A 111 -11.21 7.64 -1.19
CA ILE A 111 -11.05 6.29 -0.64
C ILE A 111 -12.15 5.38 -1.13
N ASP A 112 -11.75 4.17 -1.47
CA ASP A 112 -12.66 3.06 -1.72
C ASP A 112 -12.81 2.28 -0.42
N ALA A 113 -14.03 1.88 -0.08
CA ALA A 113 -14.32 1.32 1.24
C ALA A 113 -15.23 0.09 1.22
N TYR A 114 -15.07 -0.75 2.24
CA TYR A 114 -15.90 -1.90 2.52
C TYR A 114 -16.20 -1.96 4.02
N LEU A 115 -17.42 -2.36 4.39
CA LEU A 115 -17.83 -2.56 5.77
C LEU A 115 -17.82 -4.05 6.11
N ASP A 116 -16.82 -4.47 6.87
CA ASP A 116 -16.63 -5.86 7.32
C ASP A 116 -17.45 -6.10 8.60
N LYS A 117 -18.71 -6.51 8.40
CA LYS A 117 -19.65 -6.85 9.49
C LYS A 117 -19.26 -8.11 10.25
N ASP A 118 -18.48 -8.97 9.60
CA ASP A 118 -18.13 -10.29 10.12
C ASP A 118 -16.73 -10.28 10.79
N HIS A 119 -16.04 -9.14 10.77
CA HIS A 119 -14.67 -8.96 11.29
C HIS A 119 -13.68 -10.00 10.74
N LYS A 120 -13.83 -10.38 9.46
CA LYS A 120 -13.05 -11.46 8.80
C LYS A 120 -11.55 -11.17 8.78
N THR A 121 -11.18 -9.89 8.81
CA THR A 121 -9.77 -9.46 8.74
C THR A 121 -9.08 -9.32 10.09
N LYS A 122 -9.77 -9.60 11.20
CA LYS A 122 -9.21 -9.54 12.54
C LYS A 122 -7.99 -10.47 12.68
N ASP A 123 -6.89 -9.92 13.20
CA ASP A 123 -5.59 -10.61 13.35
C ASP A 123 -4.99 -11.15 12.03
N ILE A 124 -5.48 -10.70 10.88
CA ILE A 124 -4.94 -11.04 9.55
C ILE A 124 -3.99 -9.94 9.10
N ILE A 125 -2.84 -10.33 8.52
CA ILE A 125 -1.79 -9.40 8.07
C ILE A 125 -1.72 -9.34 6.54
N TYR A 126 -2.09 -10.42 5.85
CA TYR A 126 -2.08 -10.48 4.40
C TYR A 126 -3.36 -11.13 3.87
N LEU A 127 -3.85 -10.58 2.76
CA LEU A 127 -4.91 -11.17 1.96
C LEU A 127 -4.30 -11.63 0.64
N LYS A 128 -4.35 -12.92 0.35
CA LYS A 128 -3.89 -13.47 -0.93
C LYS A 128 -5.07 -13.59 -1.88
N ARG A 129 -4.88 -13.10 -3.11
CA ARG A 129 -5.81 -13.22 -4.24
C ARG A 129 -5.45 -14.45 -5.06
N GLU A 130 -6.36 -15.41 -5.13
CA GLU A 130 -6.21 -16.55 -6.04
C GLU A 130 -6.55 -16.11 -7.47
N LYS A 131 -5.67 -16.43 -8.42
CA LYS A 131 -5.68 -15.86 -9.78
C LYS A 131 -6.84 -16.33 -10.68
N GLU A 132 -7.46 -17.46 -10.36
CA GLU A 132 -8.40 -18.13 -11.27
C GLU A 132 -9.86 -17.90 -10.90
N ASP A 133 -10.16 -17.70 -9.62
CA ASP A 133 -11.53 -17.65 -9.10
C ASP A 133 -11.80 -16.47 -8.14
N TYR A 134 -10.82 -15.57 -7.98
CA TYR A 134 -10.88 -14.45 -7.03
C TYR A 134 -11.16 -14.89 -5.59
N GLN A 135 -10.87 -16.15 -5.24
CA GLN A 135 -10.91 -16.57 -3.86
C GLN A 135 -9.89 -15.81 -3.04
N LEU A 136 -10.29 -15.50 -1.80
CA LEU A 136 -9.49 -14.76 -0.85
C LEU A 136 -8.98 -15.70 0.23
N THR A 137 -7.66 -15.79 0.35
CA THR A 137 -7.01 -16.56 1.42
C THR A 137 -6.45 -15.59 2.46
N TYR A 138 -6.83 -15.78 3.73
CA TYR A 138 -6.42 -14.94 4.86
C TYR A 138 -5.16 -15.51 5.50
N LEU A 139 -4.12 -14.70 5.62
CA LEU A 139 -2.81 -15.13 6.09
C LEU A 139 -2.32 -14.25 7.26
N LYS A 140 -1.84 -14.90 8.32
CA LYS A 140 -1.24 -14.23 9.49
C LYS A 140 0.25 -13.94 9.31
N ASP A 141 0.96 -14.75 8.52
CA ASP A 141 2.36 -14.55 8.17
C ASP A 141 2.60 -15.14 6.76
N LEU A 142 3.57 -14.61 6.03
CA LEU A 142 4.01 -15.12 4.73
C LEU A 142 4.99 -16.28 4.86
N LYS A 143 5.55 -16.53 6.05
CA LYS A 143 6.50 -17.63 6.31
C LYS A 143 5.94 -19.02 6.04
N GLU A 144 4.62 -19.15 6.00
CA GLU A 144 3.95 -20.42 5.71
C GLU A 144 3.97 -20.78 4.20
N MET A 145 4.42 -19.86 3.34
CA MET A 145 4.47 -20.05 1.89
C MET A 145 5.89 -20.29 1.37
N SER A 146 5.99 -21.12 0.32
CA SER A 146 7.29 -21.31 -0.36
C SER A 146 7.69 -20.05 -1.14
N HIS A 147 9.00 -19.84 -1.32
CA HIS A 147 9.52 -18.70 -2.10
C HIS A 147 8.92 -18.65 -3.52
N GLY A 148 8.71 -19.80 -4.16
CA GLY A 148 8.11 -19.87 -5.50
C GLY A 148 6.65 -19.45 -5.56
N GLU A 149 5.90 -19.64 -4.47
CA GLU A 149 4.50 -19.21 -4.37
C GLU A 149 4.39 -17.71 -4.09
N LEU A 150 5.30 -17.14 -3.30
CA LEU A 150 5.34 -15.69 -3.03
C LEU A 150 5.47 -14.87 -4.31
N TYR A 151 6.36 -15.27 -5.23
CA TYR A 151 6.57 -14.56 -6.50
C TYR A 151 5.39 -14.65 -7.48
N LYS A 152 4.53 -15.68 -7.35
CA LYS A 152 3.41 -15.91 -8.27
C LYS A 152 2.08 -15.40 -7.75
N SER A 153 2.02 -15.04 -6.48
CA SER A 153 0.78 -14.68 -5.78
C SER A 153 0.61 -13.17 -5.71
N ALA A 154 -0.64 -12.69 -5.77
CA ALA A 154 -0.96 -11.29 -5.59
C ALA A 154 -1.49 -11.08 -4.17
N PHE A 155 -0.85 -10.21 -3.40
CA PHE A 155 -1.20 -9.98 -1.99
C PHE A 155 -1.62 -8.54 -1.73
N SER A 156 -2.51 -8.36 -0.77
CA SER A 156 -2.80 -7.09 -0.14
C SER A 156 -2.31 -7.15 1.30
N HIS A 157 -1.56 -6.14 1.74
CA HIS A 157 -1.15 -6.03 3.13
C HIS A 157 -2.27 -5.35 3.93
N ILE A 158 -2.66 -5.94 5.07
CA ILE A 158 -3.69 -5.42 5.94
C ILE A 158 -3.04 -4.67 7.11
N VAL A 159 -3.36 -3.40 7.23
CA VAL A 159 -2.82 -2.50 8.27
C VAL A 159 -3.95 -2.10 9.21
N HIS A 160 -3.94 -2.68 10.40
CA HIS A 160 -4.90 -2.36 11.46
C HIS A 160 -4.50 -1.06 12.17
N ILE A 161 -5.36 -0.04 12.07
CA ILE A 161 -5.13 1.27 12.67
C ILE A 161 -5.58 1.21 14.13
N LYS A 162 -4.61 1.16 15.04
CA LYS A 162 -4.87 1.10 16.49
C LYS A 162 -5.34 2.42 17.11
N SER A 163 -4.91 3.54 16.54
CA SER A 163 -5.27 4.88 16.99
C SER A 163 -5.07 5.90 15.88
N LEU A 164 -6.02 6.84 15.75
CA LEU A 164 -5.88 8.01 14.90
C LEU A 164 -5.16 9.17 15.61
N ASP A 165 -5.17 9.16 16.95
CA ASP A 165 -4.59 10.22 17.77
C ASP A 165 -3.12 9.95 18.16
N LYS A 166 -2.70 8.68 18.13
CA LYS A 166 -1.34 8.24 18.49
C LYS A 166 -0.84 7.21 17.48
N PRO A 167 -0.22 7.65 16.38
CA PRO A 167 0.27 6.75 15.33
C PRO A 167 1.55 5.96 15.71
N TYR A 168 1.95 5.93 16.98
CA TYR A 168 3.17 5.29 17.49
C TYR A 168 2.85 4.20 18.51
#